data_AF-A0A3N0XQ27-F1
#
_entry.id   AF-A0A3N0XQ27-F1
#
_cell.length_a   1.000
_cell.length_b   1.000
_cell.length_c   1.000
_cell.angle_alpha   90.00
_cell.angle_beta   90.00
_cell.angle_gamma   90.00
#
_symmetry.space_group_name_H-M   'P 1'
#
loop_
_entity.id
_entity.type
_entity.pdbx_description
1 polymer ?
#
loop_
_entity_poly.entity_id
_entity_poly.type
_entity_poly.pdbx_seq_one_letter_code
_entity_poly.pdbx_strand_id
1 'polypeptide(L)'
;MVALSMYLKQPNFIYLCAYIWLATLTVVKTQEPIEVTALGRPLSLGMLYDCREDSFIPGVTLWDMKSLSENLDSRPQPLTNLKFSSSDSLSSKSNLLDVSASLKASFLGGLVEVGGSAKYLRDTKSSNQQSRVTMFYSETTRYEQLTMSQLGQITYPQVFDQKTATHVVTAVLYGAQAVMVFDRTFSDEENKQEIEGNLSVMVKSIPSFSIEGEGSVKMNEDEKKKAEKISCTFHGDFLLEQNPTTYMEAIQTYKTLPTLLKENPQNAVPIKVWLYPLHLLNSKAAQLQREITTSLISDTERIIEALGEAERTCNDLFKNTLANAFSDIKERLQLFQDSLSTYKTMLLGAVGRVLPAIRGGEEQEKSLEDILNMHRSSPFSADKLNK
;
A
#
# COMPACT_ATOMS: atom_id res chain seq x y z
N MET A 1 22.77 53.88 -11.62
CA MET A 1 22.95 52.78 -10.63
C MET A 1 22.22 52.98 -9.30
N VAL A 2 21.29 53.95 -9.15
CA VAL A 2 20.45 54.07 -7.93
C VAL A 2 18.97 53.74 -8.20
N ALA A 3 18.52 53.84 -9.46
CA ALA A 3 17.14 53.51 -9.84
C ALA A 3 16.83 52.00 -9.94
N LEU A 4 17.84 51.14 -10.18
CA LEU A 4 17.62 49.67 -10.24
C LEU A 4 17.50 49.02 -8.85
N SER A 5 18.02 49.68 -7.80
CA SER A 5 18.02 49.14 -6.44
C SER A 5 16.67 49.33 -5.71
N MET A 6 15.77 50.18 -6.22
CA MET A 6 14.45 50.39 -5.59
C MET A 6 13.37 49.42 -6.08
N TYR A 7 13.57 48.74 -7.22
CA TYR A 7 12.63 47.73 -7.72
C TYR A 7 12.72 46.38 -6.98
N LEU A 8 13.83 46.13 -6.29
CA LEU A 8 14.09 44.86 -5.57
C LEU A 8 13.58 44.85 -4.11
N LYS A 9 12.92 45.91 -3.64
CA LYS A 9 12.41 46.03 -2.26
C LYS A 9 10.89 46.21 -2.14
N GLN A 10 10.13 45.88 -3.20
CA GLN A 10 8.68 45.79 -3.05
C GLN A 10 8.28 44.39 -2.56
N PRO A 11 7.45 44.25 -1.52
CA PRO A 11 7.00 42.95 -1.03
C PRO A 11 6.37 42.11 -2.15
N ASN A 12 5.69 42.75 -3.11
CA ASN A 12 5.10 42.09 -4.27
C ASN A 12 6.12 41.39 -5.18
N PHE A 13 7.37 41.86 -5.26
CA PHE A 13 8.41 41.21 -6.08
C PHE A 13 8.98 39.97 -5.38
N ILE A 14 9.08 39.99 -4.06
CA ILE A 14 9.46 38.82 -3.24
C ILE A 14 8.34 37.79 -3.27
N TYR A 15 7.07 38.21 -3.20
CA TYR A 15 5.93 37.31 -3.39
C TYR A 15 5.88 36.74 -4.79
N LEU A 16 6.12 37.53 -5.85
CA LEU A 16 6.15 37.04 -7.22
C LEU A 16 7.32 36.08 -7.45
N CYS A 17 8.51 36.37 -6.92
CA CYS A 17 9.65 35.46 -6.98
C CYS A 17 9.42 34.19 -6.15
N ALA A 18 8.80 34.28 -4.96
CA ALA A 18 8.42 33.11 -4.18
C ALA A 18 7.33 32.30 -4.88
N TYR A 19 6.39 32.95 -5.57
CA TYR A 19 5.35 32.29 -6.36
C TYR A 19 5.90 31.68 -7.64
N ILE A 20 6.88 32.31 -8.30
CA ILE A 20 7.60 31.74 -9.44
C ILE A 20 8.50 30.60 -8.95
N TRP A 21 9.13 30.72 -7.78
CA TRP A 21 9.98 29.67 -7.20
C TRP A 21 9.14 28.46 -6.73
N LEU A 22 7.99 28.69 -6.10
CA LEU A 22 6.96 27.68 -5.80
C LEU A 22 6.34 27.13 -7.08
N ALA A 23 6.06 27.96 -8.09
CA ALA A 23 5.55 27.52 -9.38
C ALA A 23 6.58 26.65 -10.12
N THR A 24 7.87 26.94 -10.01
CA THR A 24 8.97 26.11 -10.54
C THR A 24 9.22 24.86 -9.69
N LEU A 25 8.89 24.86 -8.41
CA LEU A 25 8.84 23.65 -7.59
C LEU A 25 7.61 22.79 -7.92
N THR A 26 6.53 23.38 -8.44
CA THR A 26 5.39 22.68 -9.03
C THR A 26 5.56 22.39 -10.52
N VAL A 27 6.65 22.85 -11.16
CA VAL A 27 7.11 22.30 -12.45
C VAL A 27 7.68 20.93 -12.14
N VAL A 28 6.73 20.00 -12.05
CA VAL A 28 6.80 18.58 -12.29
C VAL A 28 8.15 17.93 -11.97
N LYS A 29 8.14 17.16 -10.89
CA LYS A 29 9.11 16.12 -10.56
C LYS A 29 9.09 14.95 -11.58
N THR A 30 8.88 15.23 -12.87
CA THR A 30 8.79 14.23 -13.95
C THR A 30 10.14 13.88 -14.55
N GLN A 31 11.21 14.62 -14.27
CA GLN A 31 12.51 14.38 -14.88
C GLN A 31 13.31 13.27 -14.19
N GLU A 32 12.91 12.85 -12.99
CA GLU A 32 13.66 11.89 -12.19
C GLU A 32 13.05 10.49 -12.29
N PRO A 33 13.87 9.43 -12.30
CA PRO A 33 13.39 8.07 -12.11
C PRO A 33 12.59 7.96 -10.81
N ILE A 34 11.46 7.27 -10.86
CA ILE A 34 10.60 7.08 -9.68
C ILE A 34 10.71 5.65 -9.14
N GLU A 35 10.64 5.53 -7.82
CA GLU A 35 10.58 4.25 -7.13
C GLU A 35 9.13 3.87 -6.82
N VAL A 36 8.76 2.63 -7.13
CA VAL A 36 7.40 2.12 -6.88
C VAL A 36 7.49 0.72 -6.27
N THR A 37 6.68 0.46 -5.25
CA THR A 37 6.55 -0.88 -4.66
C THR A 37 5.77 -1.81 -5.57
N ALA A 38 6.23 -3.05 -5.73
CA ALA A 38 5.60 -4.00 -6.65
C ALA A 38 4.22 -4.48 -6.17
N LEU A 39 4.04 -4.66 -4.86
CA LEU A 39 2.78 -5.10 -4.23
C LEU A 39 2.23 -6.42 -4.78
N GLY A 40 3.11 -7.37 -5.11
CA GLY A 40 2.74 -8.67 -5.66
C GLY A 40 2.18 -8.64 -7.09
N ARG A 41 2.31 -7.49 -7.79
CA ARG A 41 1.92 -7.37 -9.20
C ARG A 41 2.95 -8.06 -10.10
N PRO A 42 2.52 -8.81 -11.13
CA PRO A 42 3.44 -9.43 -12.08
C PRO A 42 4.15 -8.35 -12.89
N LEU A 43 5.48 -8.34 -12.84
CA LEU A 43 6.29 -7.40 -13.60
C LEU A 43 7.65 -8.00 -13.96
N SER A 44 8.28 -7.41 -14.97
CA SER A 44 9.64 -7.74 -15.40
C SER A 44 10.38 -6.49 -15.84
N LEU A 45 11.71 -6.58 -15.92
CA LEU A 45 12.53 -5.55 -16.56
C LEU A 45 12.06 -5.27 -18.01
N GLY A 46 12.15 -4.01 -18.43
CA GLY A 46 11.71 -3.57 -19.75
C GLY A 46 10.19 -3.48 -19.95
N MET A 47 9.40 -3.91 -18.96
CA MET A 47 7.93 -3.77 -19.00
C MET A 47 7.54 -2.31 -18.86
N LEU A 48 6.49 -1.92 -19.57
CA LEU A 48 5.98 -0.55 -19.52
C LEU A 48 5.07 -0.34 -18.31
N TYR A 49 5.03 0.89 -17.83
CA TYR A 49 4.20 1.32 -16.70
C TYR A 49 3.46 2.61 -17.04
N ASP A 50 2.18 2.69 -16.65
CA ASP A 50 1.42 3.93 -16.70
C ASP A 50 1.17 4.48 -15.28
N CYS A 51 1.90 5.55 -14.93
CA CYS A 51 1.69 6.27 -13.66
C CYS A 51 0.31 6.92 -13.53
N ARG A 52 -0.45 7.09 -14.62
CA ARG A 52 -1.81 7.64 -14.54
C ARG A 52 -2.75 6.64 -13.87
N GLU A 53 -2.67 5.39 -14.30
CA GLU A 53 -3.50 4.27 -13.84
C GLU A 53 -2.80 3.42 -12.76
N ASP A 54 -1.51 3.64 -12.49
CA ASP A 54 -0.64 2.78 -11.70
C ASP A 54 -0.65 1.30 -12.14
N SER A 55 -0.58 1.08 -13.45
CA SER A 55 -0.67 -0.24 -14.07
C SER A 55 0.57 -0.61 -14.88
N PHE A 56 0.96 -1.89 -14.82
CA PHE A 56 1.98 -2.47 -15.70
C PHE A 56 1.32 -2.97 -16.98
N ILE A 57 1.94 -2.74 -18.14
CA ILE A 57 1.37 -3.10 -19.44
C ILE A 57 2.00 -4.43 -19.93
N PRO A 58 1.25 -5.53 -19.94
CA PRO A 58 1.77 -6.81 -20.41
C PRO A 58 1.89 -6.85 -21.94
N GLY A 59 2.91 -7.57 -22.42
CA GLY A 59 3.07 -7.89 -23.84
C GLY A 59 3.57 -6.76 -24.74
N VAL A 60 3.76 -5.55 -24.21
CA VAL A 60 4.31 -4.41 -24.97
C VAL A 60 5.64 -3.98 -24.35
N THR A 61 6.71 -3.96 -25.15
CA THR A 61 8.07 -3.61 -24.72
C THR A 61 8.74 -2.68 -25.73
N LEU A 62 9.71 -1.88 -25.27
CA LEU A 62 10.54 -1.05 -26.16
C LEU A 62 11.62 -1.87 -26.89
N TRP A 63 12.04 -2.97 -26.27
CA TRP A 63 13.14 -3.82 -26.71
C TRP A 63 12.68 -5.26 -26.90
N ASP A 64 13.34 -5.96 -27.81
CA ASP A 64 13.19 -7.41 -27.93
C ASP A 64 13.86 -8.13 -26.74
N MET A 65 13.41 -9.36 -26.48
CA MET A 65 13.87 -10.15 -25.32
C MET A 65 15.37 -10.45 -25.36
N LYS A 66 15.96 -10.62 -26.55
CA LYS A 66 17.39 -10.89 -26.68
C LYS A 66 18.19 -9.68 -26.21
N SER A 67 17.85 -8.50 -26.73
CA SER A 67 18.46 -7.23 -26.31
C SER A 67 18.35 -7.01 -24.80
N LEU A 68 17.17 -7.26 -24.20
CA LEU A 68 16.95 -7.16 -22.75
C LEU A 68 17.87 -8.09 -21.95
N SER A 69 18.00 -9.35 -22.37
CA SER A 69 18.82 -10.35 -21.67
C SER A 69 20.32 -10.08 -21.76
N GLU A 70 20.81 -9.53 -22.87
CA GLU A 70 22.25 -9.35 -23.11
C GLU A 70 22.85 -8.18 -22.34
N ASN A 71 22.04 -7.21 -21.90
CA ASN A 71 22.54 -6.02 -21.20
C ASN A 71 21.91 -5.82 -19.82
N LEU A 72 21.73 -6.92 -19.10
CA LEU A 72 21.26 -6.95 -17.71
C LEU A 72 22.46 -7.00 -16.76
N ASP A 73 22.49 -6.09 -15.78
CA ASP A 73 23.42 -6.13 -14.65
C ASP A 73 22.68 -6.65 -13.41
N SER A 74 23.15 -7.77 -12.86
CA SER A 74 22.57 -8.42 -11.69
C SER A 74 23.58 -8.49 -10.56
N ARG A 75 23.18 -8.02 -9.39
CA ARG A 75 24.02 -8.02 -8.19
C ARG A 75 23.29 -8.59 -6.98
N PRO A 76 23.97 -9.39 -6.13
CA PRO A 76 23.43 -9.75 -4.83
C PRO A 76 23.12 -8.50 -3.99
N GLN A 77 21.95 -8.48 -3.37
CA GLN A 77 21.53 -7.44 -2.44
C GLN A 77 20.75 -8.06 -1.27
N PRO A 78 21.41 -8.87 -0.42
CA PRO A 78 20.76 -9.49 0.73
C PRO A 78 20.51 -8.47 1.85
N LEU A 79 19.25 -8.32 2.26
CA LEU A 79 18.86 -7.51 3.42
C LEU A 79 17.66 -8.18 4.10
N THR A 80 17.70 -8.29 5.42
CA THR A 80 16.55 -8.73 6.22
C THR A 80 16.05 -7.57 7.07
N ASN A 81 14.74 -7.37 7.10
CA ASN A 81 14.09 -6.35 7.90
C ASN A 81 12.92 -6.96 8.67
N LEU A 82 12.75 -6.57 9.93
CA LEU A 82 11.67 -6.99 10.79
C LEU A 82 11.06 -5.75 11.45
N LYS A 83 9.76 -5.56 11.25
CA LYS A 83 9.00 -4.45 11.85
C LYS A 83 7.76 -4.97 12.55
N PHE A 84 7.27 -4.19 13.51
CA PHE A 84 6.03 -4.47 14.23
C PHE A 84 5.13 -3.24 14.19
N SER A 85 3.81 -3.45 14.06
CA SER A 85 2.81 -2.40 14.18
C SER A 85 1.67 -2.84 15.09
N SER A 86 1.24 -1.96 15.99
CA SER A 86 0.00 -2.14 16.77
C SER A 86 -1.18 -1.36 16.18
N SER A 87 -0.97 -0.67 15.05
CA SER A 87 -1.99 0.08 14.32
C SER A 87 -2.43 -0.67 13.07
N ASP A 88 -3.73 -0.66 12.80
CA ASP A 88 -4.37 -1.23 11.59
C ASP A 88 -4.77 -0.16 10.56
N SER A 89 -4.42 1.11 10.80
CA SER A 89 -4.74 2.22 9.89
C SER A 89 -4.08 2.04 8.53
N LEU A 90 -4.71 2.55 7.47
CA LEU A 90 -4.17 2.41 6.11
C LEU A 90 -2.78 3.03 6.02
N SER A 91 -2.58 4.22 6.58
CA SER A 91 -1.26 4.86 6.68
C SER A 91 -0.21 3.95 7.33
N SER A 92 -0.56 3.25 8.42
CA SER A 92 0.38 2.33 9.09
C SER A 92 0.74 1.14 8.19
N LYS A 93 -0.24 0.58 7.48
CA LYS A 93 -0.01 -0.52 6.53
C LYS A 93 0.82 -0.08 5.33
N SER A 94 0.49 1.08 4.76
CA SER A 94 1.25 1.70 3.67
C SER A 94 2.70 1.94 4.08
N ASN A 95 2.96 2.45 5.28
CA ASN A 95 4.31 2.69 5.78
C ASN A 95 5.10 1.39 6.03
N LEU A 96 4.44 0.31 6.48
CA LEU A 96 5.08 -1.00 6.62
C LEU A 96 5.57 -1.54 5.28
N LEU A 97 4.74 -1.40 4.24
CA LEU A 97 4.99 -1.88 2.88
C LEU A 97 5.70 -0.88 1.96
N ASP A 98 6.12 0.28 2.48
CA ASP A 98 6.78 1.37 1.73
C ASP A 98 5.94 1.94 0.57
N VAL A 99 4.61 1.91 0.70
CA VAL A 99 3.66 2.40 -0.30
C VAL A 99 3.67 3.93 -0.33
N SER A 100 4.01 4.51 -1.49
CA SER A 100 4.03 5.96 -1.69
C SER A 100 2.63 6.59 -1.59
N ALA A 101 2.55 7.90 -1.37
CA ALA A 101 1.26 8.60 -1.29
C ALA A 101 0.46 8.45 -2.60
N SER A 102 1.10 8.62 -3.76
CA SER A 102 0.45 8.46 -5.07
C SER A 102 -0.11 7.05 -5.25
N LEU A 103 0.68 6.01 -4.92
CA LEU A 103 0.22 4.63 -5.05
C LEU A 103 -0.87 4.29 -4.03
N LYS A 104 -0.83 4.87 -2.82
CA LYS A 104 -1.91 4.76 -1.82
C LYS A 104 -3.23 5.33 -2.34
N ALA A 105 -3.19 6.47 -3.04
CA ALA A 105 -4.38 7.04 -3.66
C ALA A 105 -5.00 6.08 -4.68
N SER A 106 -4.16 5.44 -5.50
CA SER A 106 -4.59 4.46 -6.51
C SER A 106 -5.14 3.18 -5.89
N PHE A 107 -4.52 2.73 -4.80
CA PHE A 107 -5.04 1.61 -4.01
C PHE A 107 -6.43 1.93 -3.44
N LEU A 108 -6.61 3.11 -2.84
CA LEU A 108 -7.92 3.59 -2.38
C LEU A 108 -8.93 3.62 -3.53
N GLY A 109 -8.56 4.20 -4.67
CA GLY A 109 -9.39 4.27 -5.87
C GLY A 109 -9.64 2.93 -6.58
N GLY A 110 -9.10 1.81 -6.07
CA GLY A 110 -9.28 0.49 -6.68
C GLY A 110 -8.54 0.28 -8.01
N LEU A 111 -7.59 1.16 -8.34
CA LEU A 111 -6.78 1.06 -9.56
C LEU A 111 -5.65 0.02 -9.44
N VAL A 112 -5.27 -0.33 -8.21
CA VAL A 112 -4.17 -1.25 -7.92
C VAL A 112 -4.72 -2.57 -7.35
N GLU A 113 -4.53 -3.65 -8.12
CA GLU A 113 -4.70 -5.00 -7.60
C GLU A 113 -3.43 -5.45 -6.88
N VAL A 114 -3.59 -5.96 -5.66
CA VAL A 114 -2.49 -6.37 -4.78
C VAL A 114 -2.43 -7.89 -4.66
N GLY A 115 -1.21 -8.44 -4.71
CA GLY A 115 -0.93 -9.87 -4.60
C GLY A 115 -0.07 -10.21 -3.39
N GLY A 116 0.11 -11.51 -3.12
CA GLY A 116 1.03 -12.01 -2.11
C GLY A 116 0.89 -11.34 -0.74
N SER A 117 2.02 -10.88 -0.19
CA SER A 117 2.11 -10.15 1.08
C SER A 117 1.28 -8.86 1.11
N ALA A 118 1.14 -8.16 -0.02
CA ALA A 118 0.42 -6.89 -0.10
C ALA A 118 -1.11 -7.04 0.02
N LYS A 119 -1.66 -8.26 -0.01
CA LYS A 119 -3.06 -8.52 0.36
C LYS A 119 -3.38 -8.04 1.78
N TYR A 120 -2.38 -7.93 2.65
CA TYR A 120 -2.48 -7.29 3.96
C TYR A 120 -3.13 -5.89 3.93
N LEU A 121 -2.93 -5.11 2.86
CA LEU A 121 -3.55 -3.78 2.73
C LEU A 121 -5.08 -3.83 2.79
N ARG A 122 -5.69 -4.97 2.40
CA ARG A 122 -7.15 -5.20 2.42
C ARG A 122 -7.63 -5.89 3.71
N ASP A 123 -6.74 -6.44 4.52
CA ASP A 123 -7.08 -7.09 5.78
C ASP A 123 -7.29 -6.02 6.86
N THR A 124 -8.53 -5.60 7.08
CA THR A 124 -8.91 -4.65 8.14
C THR A 124 -9.61 -5.37 9.29
N LYS A 125 -9.49 -4.82 10.51
CA LYS A 125 -10.31 -5.28 11.64
C LYS A 125 -11.79 -5.33 11.27
N SER A 126 -12.48 -6.37 11.71
CA SER A 126 -13.92 -6.51 11.50
C SER A 126 -14.75 -5.95 12.67
N SER A 127 -14.08 -5.62 13.77
CA SER A 127 -14.68 -5.31 15.07
C SER A 127 -13.81 -4.32 15.87
N ASN A 128 -14.44 -3.53 16.74
CA ASN A 128 -13.75 -2.67 17.71
C ASN A 128 -13.33 -3.42 18.97
N GLN A 129 -13.88 -4.61 19.19
CA GLN A 129 -13.53 -5.59 20.23
C GLN A 129 -12.38 -6.53 19.80
N GLN A 130 -11.45 -6.00 19.01
CA GLN A 130 -10.35 -6.75 18.41
C GLN A 130 -9.03 -5.99 18.60
N SER A 131 -8.12 -6.61 19.35
CA SER A 131 -6.72 -6.18 19.45
C SER A 131 -5.91 -6.81 18.34
N ARG A 132 -5.03 -6.03 17.71
CA ARG A 132 -4.24 -6.47 16.56
C ARG A 132 -2.80 -6.01 16.69
N VAL A 133 -1.86 -6.92 16.45
CA VAL A 133 -0.45 -6.59 16.28
C VAL A 133 0.05 -7.31 15.04
N THR A 134 0.72 -6.58 14.16
CA THR A 134 1.27 -7.09 12.91
C THR A 134 2.78 -7.24 13.03
N MET A 135 3.31 -8.38 12.62
CA MET A 135 4.73 -8.59 12.37
C MET A 135 4.98 -8.59 10.86
N PHE A 136 5.90 -7.75 10.41
CA PHE A 136 6.32 -7.64 9.02
C PHE A 136 7.76 -8.11 8.87
N TYR A 137 7.97 -9.16 8.10
CA TYR A 137 9.27 -9.69 7.69
C TYR A 137 9.51 -9.38 6.21
N SER A 138 10.69 -8.88 5.88
CA SER A 138 11.12 -8.65 4.50
C SER A 138 12.53 -9.17 4.31
N GLU A 139 12.74 -9.91 3.23
CA GLU A 139 14.06 -10.38 2.82
C GLU A 139 14.29 -10.03 1.35
N THR A 140 15.35 -9.30 1.06
CA THR A 140 15.78 -8.98 -0.31
C THR A 140 16.90 -9.92 -0.71
N THR A 141 17.02 -10.23 -2.00
CA THR A 141 18.01 -11.21 -2.49
C THR A 141 18.96 -10.61 -3.52
N ARG A 142 18.42 -9.98 -4.56
CA ARG A 142 19.18 -9.46 -5.69
C ARG A 142 18.53 -8.22 -6.26
N TYR A 143 19.35 -7.45 -6.94
CA TYR A 143 18.96 -6.28 -7.70
C TYR A 143 19.38 -6.46 -9.15
N GLU A 144 18.44 -6.27 -10.06
CA GLU A 144 18.67 -6.37 -11.49
C GLU A 144 18.35 -5.02 -12.14
N GLN A 145 19.20 -4.56 -13.06
CA GLN A 145 19.02 -3.32 -13.79
C GLN A 145 19.39 -3.45 -15.26
N LEU A 146 18.71 -2.67 -16.10
CA LEU A 146 19.08 -2.44 -17.49
C LEU A 146 20.31 -1.54 -17.55
N THR A 147 21.31 -1.92 -18.34
CA THR A 147 22.49 -1.07 -18.55
C THR A 147 22.18 0.05 -19.55
N MET A 148 22.97 1.13 -19.50
CA MET A 148 22.75 2.32 -20.34
C MET A 148 22.84 2.06 -21.85
N SER A 149 23.45 0.96 -22.29
CA SER A 149 23.53 0.59 -23.72
C SER A 149 22.15 0.36 -24.34
N GLN A 150 21.20 -0.17 -23.58
CA GLN A 150 19.83 -0.43 -24.06
C GLN A 150 19.02 0.86 -24.23
N LEU A 151 19.22 1.86 -23.37
CA LEU A 151 18.43 3.10 -23.41
C LEU A 151 18.61 3.87 -24.73
N GLY A 152 19.74 3.69 -25.43
CA GLY A 152 20.01 4.35 -26.71
C GLY A 152 19.52 3.62 -27.96
N GLN A 153 19.19 2.33 -27.89
CA GLN A 153 18.82 1.51 -29.07
C GLN A 153 17.46 0.84 -28.87
N ILE A 154 16.40 1.50 -29.33
CA ILE A 154 15.02 1.05 -29.16
C ILE A 154 14.59 0.21 -30.36
N THR A 155 14.20 -1.05 -30.13
CA THR A 155 13.76 -1.99 -31.18
C THR A 155 12.38 -1.64 -31.71
N TYR A 156 11.47 -1.17 -30.86
CA TYR A 156 10.07 -0.91 -31.19
C TYR A 156 9.63 0.54 -30.90
N PRO A 157 10.13 1.54 -31.65
CA PRO A 157 9.82 2.95 -31.39
C PRO A 157 8.34 3.32 -31.58
N GLN A 158 7.57 2.55 -32.35
CA GLN A 158 6.14 2.76 -32.55
C GLN A 158 5.30 2.66 -31.26
N VAL A 159 5.86 2.05 -30.20
CA VAL A 159 5.23 1.97 -28.87
C VAL A 159 4.97 3.38 -28.31
N PHE A 160 5.83 4.35 -28.60
CA PHE A 160 5.64 5.73 -28.14
C PHE A 160 4.39 6.40 -28.71
N ASP A 161 4.01 6.06 -29.95
CA ASP A 161 2.83 6.63 -30.60
C ASP A 161 1.52 6.08 -30.00
N GLN A 162 1.57 4.94 -29.28
CA GLN A 162 0.39 4.35 -28.63
C GLN A 162 -0.07 5.13 -27.40
N LYS A 163 0.84 5.87 -26.73
CA LYS A 163 0.55 6.68 -25.53
C LYS A 163 -0.12 5.93 -24.38
N THR A 164 0.04 4.61 -24.34
CA THR A 164 -0.50 3.72 -23.31
C THR A 164 0.35 3.72 -22.04
N ALA A 165 1.64 4.03 -22.14
CA ALA A 165 2.58 4.05 -21.02
C ALA A 165 3.23 5.42 -20.83
N THR A 166 3.66 5.70 -19.60
CA THR A 166 4.44 6.90 -19.25
C THR A 166 5.88 6.57 -18.86
N HIS A 167 6.14 5.34 -18.38
CA HIS A 167 7.44 4.90 -17.89
C HIS A 167 7.80 3.48 -18.36
N VAL A 168 9.06 3.11 -18.20
CA VAL A 168 9.56 1.74 -18.38
C VAL A 168 10.33 1.27 -17.15
N VAL A 169 10.18 0.00 -16.79
CA VAL A 169 10.91 -0.63 -15.68
C VAL A 169 12.37 -0.80 -16.08
N THR A 170 13.26 -0.10 -15.39
CA THR A 170 14.72 -0.12 -15.65
C THR A 170 15.50 -0.84 -14.56
N ALA A 171 14.97 -0.95 -13.35
CA ALA A 171 15.54 -1.80 -12.32
C ALA A 171 14.46 -2.46 -11.46
N VAL A 172 14.78 -3.63 -10.91
CA VAL A 172 13.93 -4.41 -10.02
C VAL A 172 14.75 -4.95 -8.86
N LEU A 173 14.26 -4.72 -7.64
CA LEU A 173 14.74 -5.38 -6.44
C LEU A 173 13.85 -6.58 -6.17
N TYR A 174 14.45 -7.75 -6.03
CA TYR A 174 13.77 -9.01 -5.77
C TYR A 174 13.94 -9.47 -4.32
N GLY A 175 12.94 -10.17 -3.82
CA GLY A 175 12.89 -10.66 -2.45
C GLY A 175 11.60 -11.41 -2.16
N ALA A 176 11.25 -11.52 -0.88
CA ALA A 176 9.94 -11.95 -0.43
C ALA A 176 9.59 -11.23 0.87
N GLN A 177 8.30 -10.96 1.04
CA GLN A 177 7.77 -10.35 2.24
C GLN A 177 6.73 -11.28 2.88
N ALA A 178 6.61 -11.20 4.20
CA ALA A 178 5.61 -11.90 4.97
C ALA A 178 5.03 -10.96 6.02
N VAL A 179 3.71 -10.94 6.11
CA VAL A 179 2.94 -10.20 7.10
C VAL A 179 2.16 -11.22 7.92
N MET A 180 2.47 -11.32 9.21
CA MET A 180 1.70 -12.10 10.17
C MET A 180 0.86 -11.15 11.00
N VAL A 181 -0.46 -11.25 10.88
CA VAL A 181 -1.44 -10.43 11.60
C VAL A 181 -1.94 -11.24 12.78
N PHE A 182 -1.59 -10.80 13.99
CA PHE A 182 -2.02 -11.44 15.22
C PHE A 182 -3.24 -10.73 15.78
N ASP A 183 -4.32 -11.48 15.96
CA ASP A 183 -5.59 -10.96 16.45
C ASP A 183 -5.97 -11.61 17.77
N ARG A 184 -6.51 -10.79 18.68
CA ARG A 184 -7.15 -11.25 19.90
C ARG A 184 -8.45 -10.49 20.10
N THR A 185 -9.57 -11.21 20.01
CA THR A 185 -10.89 -10.68 20.35
C THR A 185 -11.08 -10.64 21.86
N PHE A 186 -11.89 -9.72 22.35
CA PHE A 186 -12.17 -9.57 23.77
C PHE A 186 -13.63 -9.12 24.01
N SER A 187 -14.15 -9.39 25.20
CA SER A 187 -15.48 -8.90 25.60
C SER A 187 -15.41 -7.55 26.32
N ASP A 188 -16.56 -6.93 26.57
CA ASP A 188 -16.63 -5.61 27.23
C ASP A 188 -16.16 -5.65 28.70
N GLU A 189 -16.14 -6.84 29.32
CA GLU A 189 -15.65 -7.04 30.69
C GLU A 189 -14.11 -7.14 30.78
N GLU A 190 -13.43 -7.39 29.67
CA GLU A 190 -11.98 -7.53 29.63
C GLU A 190 -11.27 -6.16 29.50
N ASN A 191 -10.12 -6.02 30.15
CA ASN A 191 -9.34 -4.78 30.08
C ASN A 191 -8.63 -4.64 28.72
N LYS A 192 -9.17 -3.81 27.84
CA LYS A 192 -8.62 -3.52 26.51
C LYS A 192 -7.13 -3.13 26.54
N GLN A 193 -6.73 -2.23 27.45
CA GLN A 193 -5.35 -1.74 27.52
C GLN A 193 -4.39 -2.87 27.93
N GLU A 194 -4.82 -3.71 28.86
CA GLU A 194 -4.04 -4.88 29.27
C GLU A 194 -3.89 -5.89 28.12
N ILE A 195 -4.97 -6.13 27.38
CA ILE A 195 -4.96 -7.05 26.22
C ILE A 195 -4.04 -6.53 25.12
N GLU A 196 -4.14 -5.24 24.76
CA GLU A 196 -3.28 -4.61 23.76
C GLU A 196 -1.80 -4.65 24.17
N GLY A 197 -1.50 -4.35 25.44
CA GLY A 197 -0.16 -4.43 25.99
C GLY A 197 0.41 -5.85 25.96
N ASN A 198 -0.35 -6.83 26.45
CA ASN A 198 0.03 -8.24 26.46
C ASN A 198 0.28 -8.77 25.04
N LEU A 199 -0.63 -8.50 24.09
CA LEU A 199 -0.48 -8.92 22.70
C LEU A 199 0.78 -8.32 22.06
N SER A 200 1.03 -7.03 22.28
CA SER A 200 2.23 -6.34 21.77
C SER A 200 3.52 -6.98 22.28
N VAL A 201 3.58 -7.30 23.58
CA VAL A 201 4.75 -7.96 24.19
C VAL A 201 4.96 -9.35 23.59
N MET A 202 3.90 -10.16 23.51
CA MET A 202 3.99 -11.53 23.00
C MET A 202 4.40 -11.58 21.53
N VAL A 203 3.89 -10.70 20.67
CA VAL A 203 4.27 -10.71 19.25
C VAL A 203 5.72 -10.23 19.08
N LYS A 204 6.14 -9.20 19.83
CA LYS A 204 7.52 -8.69 19.77
C LYS A 204 8.54 -9.66 20.38
N SER A 205 8.14 -10.62 21.21
CA SER A 205 9.03 -11.65 21.75
C SER A 205 9.26 -12.83 20.80
N ILE A 206 8.52 -12.93 19.68
CA ILE A 206 8.66 -14.01 18.69
C ILE A 206 10.13 -14.26 18.27
N PRO A 207 10.93 -13.21 17.95
CA PRO A 207 12.33 -13.39 17.57
C PRO A 207 13.23 -13.96 18.68
N SER A 208 12.83 -13.83 19.94
CA SER A 208 13.63 -14.22 21.10
C SER A 208 13.49 -15.69 21.48
N PHE A 209 12.54 -16.43 20.88
CA PHE A 209 12.32 -17.83 21.24
C PHE A 209 13.39 -18.75 20.65
N SER A 210 14.25 -19.32 21.50
CA SER A 210 15.13 -20.44 21.13
C SER A 210 14.32 -21.73 20.88
N ILE A 211 14.81 -22.60 19.99
CA ILE A 211 14.31 -23.98 19.85
C ILE A 211 15.09 -24.85 20.82
N GLU A 212 14.41 -25.60 21.69
CA GLU A 212 14.99 -26.76 22.36
C GLU A 212 14.33 -28.02 21.83
N GLY A 213 15.13 -28.94 21.25
CA GLY A 213 14.63 -30.23 20.74
C GLY A 213 13.44 -30.09 19.80
N GLU A 214 12.68 -31.17 19.60
CA GLU A 214 11.53 -31.29 18.67
C GLU A 214 10.45 -30.21 18.87
N GLY A 215 10.66 -29.01 18.34
CA GLY A 215 9.63 -27.97 18.19
C GLY A 215 9.16 -27.27 19.47
N SER A 216 9.77 -27.52 20.64
CA SER A 216 9.31 -26.92 21.89
C SER A 216 9.78 -25.47 22.06
N VAL A 217 8.83 -24.57 22.33
CA VAL A 217 9.10 -23.17 22.69
C VAL A 217 8.95 -23.04 24.20
N LYS A 218 9.94 -22.45 24.87
CA LYS A 218 9.85 -22.18 26.31
C LYS A 218 8.83 -21.09 26.59
N MET A 219 7.72 -21.48 27.20
CA MET A 219 6.66 -20.59 27.71
C MET A 219 6.19 -21.08 29.08
N ASN A 220 5.91 -20.15 29.97
CA ASN A 220 5.22 -20.48 31.22
C ASN A 220 3.73 -20.77 30.97
N GLU A 221 3.03 -21.33 31.97
CA GLU A 221 1.62 -21.73 31.81
C GLU A 221 0.67 -20.54 31.54
N ASP A 222 0.99 -19.35 32.05
CA ASP A 222 0.18 -18.16 31.81
C ASP A 222 0.37 -17.62 30.38
N GLU A 223 1.59 -17.67 29.85
CA GLU A 223 1.92 -17.34 28.46
C GLU A 223 1.22 -18.28 27.48
N LYS A 224 1.17 -19.58 27.78
CA LYS A 224 0.45 -20.57 26.96
C LYS A 224 -1.04 -20.24 26.87
N LYS A 225 -1.71 -20.00 28.01
CA LYS A 225 -3.13 -19.60 28.05
C LYS A 225 -3.39 -18.30 27.29
N LYS A 226 -2.45 -17.35 27.30
CA LYS A 226 -2.56 -16.12 26.51
C LYS A 226 -2.39 -16.41 25.02
N ALA A 227 -1.45 -17.28 24.63
CA ALA A 227 -1.18 -17.66 23.25
C ALA A 227 -2.37 -18.39 22.59
N GLU A 228 -3.08 -19.24 23.35
CA GLU A 228 -4.28 -19.96 22.88
C GLU A 228 -5.41 -19.02 22.43
N LYS A 229 -5.43 -17.78 22.95
CA LYS A 229 -6.42 -16.75 22.59
C LYS A 229 -6.00 -15.87 21.42
N ILE A 230 -4.85 -16.15 20.79
CA ILE A 230 -4.28 -15.34 19.71
C ILE A 230 -4.36 -16.14 18.41
N SER A 231 -5.13 -15.64 17.45
CA SER A 231 -5.11 -16.13 16.08
C SER A 231 -4.03 -15.45 15.27
N CYS A 232 -3.59 -16.11 14.20
CA CYS A 232 -2.66 -15.56 13.22
C CYS A 232 -3.28 -15.65 11.82
N THR A 233 -3.19 -14.56 11.06
CA THR A 233 -3.49 -14.54 9.63
C THR A 233 -2.19 -14.24 8.87
N PHE A 234 -1.83 -15.09 7.91
CA PHE A 234 -0.61 -14.94 7.13
C PHE A 234 -0.90 -14.39 5.73
N HIS A 235 -0.19 -13.32 5.36
CA HIS A 235 -0.09 -12.81 3.99
C HIS A 235 1.36 -12.79 3.59
N GLY A 236 1.78 -13.57 2.59
CA GLY A 236 3.20 -13.63 2.23
C GLY A 236 3.45 -14.03 0.79
N ASP A 237 4.68 -13.79 0.36
CA ASP A 237 5.20 -14.16 -0.95
C ASP A 237 5.92 -15.54 -0.91
N PHE A 238 5.86 -16.21 0.24
CA PHE A 238 6.46 -17.52 0.47
C PHE A 238 5.47 -18.63 0.16
N LEU A 239 5.96 -19.69 -0.49
CA LEU A 239 5.20 -20.93 -0.68
C LEU A 239 5.35 -21.79 0.58
N LEU A 240 4.33 -21.78 1.43
CA LEU A 240 4.26 -22.59 2.63
C LEU A 240 3.41 -23.84 2.37
N GLU A 241 3.75 -24.98 2.99
CA GLU A 241 2.88 -26.16 2.98
C GLU A 241 1.56 -25.88 3.70
N GLN A 242 1.63 -25.16 4.81
CA GLN A 242 0.47 -24.70 5.58
C GLN A 242 0.73 -23.30 6.13
N ASN A 243 -0.26 -22.41 5.98
CA ASN A 243 -0.22 -21.08 6.56
C ASN A 243 -0.48 -21.14 8.07
N PRO A 244 0.24 -20.36 8.90
CA PRO A 244 0.02 -20.33 10.34
C PRO A 244 -1.33 -19.67 10.65
N THR A 245 -2.10 -20.34 11.51
CA THR A 245 -3.40 -19.92 12.03
C THR A 245 -3.37 -19.63 13.53
N THR A 246 -2.35 -20.13 14.23
CA THR A 246 -2.14 -19.94 15.67
C THR A 246 -0.85 -19.18 15.96
N TYR A 247 -0.75 -18.62 17.17
CA TYR A 247 0.49 -17.98 17.64
C TYR A 247 1.70 -18.93 17.63
N MET A 248 1.51 -20.20 17.99
CA MET A 248 2.59 -21.19 18.01
C MET A 248 3.08 -21.56 16.61
N GLU A 249 2.16 -21.76 15.67
CA GLU A 249 2.50 -21.98 14.26
C GLU A 249 3.27 -20.79 13.69
N ALA A 250 2.86 -19.57 14.03
CA ALA A 250 3.54 -18.36 13.57
C ALA A 250 5.01 -18.28 14.03
N ILE A 251 5.32 -18.73 15.26
CA ILE A 251 6.71 -18.83 15.74
C ILE A 251 7.50 -19.82 14.87
N GLN A 252 6.92 -20.97 14.53
CA GLN A 252 7.59 -21.96 13.68
C GLN A 252 7.79 -21.43 12.27
N THR A 253 6.76 -20.82 11.67
CA THR A 253 6.86 -20.18 10.36
C THR A 253 7.95 -19.11 10.35
N TYR A 254 7.99 -18.22 11.35
CA TYR A 254 9.03 -17.19 11.43
C TYR A 254 10.45 -17.78 11.41
N LYS A 255 10.66 -18.91 12.09
CA LYS A 255 11.96 -19.59 12.15
C LYS A 255 12.39 -20.20 10.82
N THR A 256 11.44 -20.60 9.98
CA THR A 256 11.72 -21.19 8.66
C THR A 256 11.85 -20.14 7.56
N LEU A 257 11.24 -18.94 7.69
CA LEU A 257 11.31 -17.88 6.67
C LEU A 257 12.73 -17.63 6.11
N PRO A 258 13.81 -17.53 6.94
CA PRO A 258 15.15 -17.25 6.43
C PRO A 258 15.79 -18.38 5.62
N THR A 259 15.23 -19.60 5.62
CA THR A 259 15.74 -20.74 4.83
C THR A 259 14.99 -20.89 3.52
N LEU A 260 13.69 -20.56 3.49
CA LEU A 260 12.82 -20.77 2.33
C LEU A 260 13.33 -20.10 1.05
N LEU A 261 13.76 -18.84 1.13
CA LEU A 261 14.32 -18.12 -0.02
C LEU A 261 15.73 -18.59 -0.39
N LYS A 262 16.53 -19.04 0.58
CA LYS A 262 17.89 -19.54 0.33
C LYS A 262 17.88 -20.86 -0.41
N GLU A 263 16.96 -21.75 -0.05
CA GLU A 263 16.78 -23.06 -0.68
C GLU A 263 16.14 -22.94 -2.06
N ASN A 264 15.31 -21.92 -2.27
CA ASN A 264 14.60 -21.69 -3.54
C ASN A 264 14.71 -20.23 -4.02
N PRO A 265 15.90 -19.77 -4.46
CA PRO A 265 16.10 -18.38 -4.90
C PRO A 265 15.19 -17.94 -6.06
N GLN A 266 14.73 -18.89 -6.87
CA GLN A 266 13.80 -18.66 -7.97
C GLN A 266 12.40 -18.19 -7.51
N ASN A 267 12.05 -18.40 -6.24
CA ASN A 267 10.77 -17.98 -5.67
C ASN A 267 10.77 -16.50 -5.25
N ALA A 268 11.90 -15.80 -5.36
CA ALA A 268 11.97 -14.37 -5.08
C ALA A 268 11.15 -13.56 -6.10
N VAL A 269 10.18 -12.80 -5.60
CA VAL A 269 9.29 -11.93 -6.36
C VAL A 269 9.82 -10.49 -6.41
N PRO A 270 9.39 -9.67 -7.38
CA PRO A 270 9.65 -8.23 -7.34
C PRO A 270 9.06 -7.59 -6.08
N ILE A 271 9.87 -6.78 -5.37
CA ILE A 271 9.41 -6.03 -4.20
C ILE A 271 9.38 -4.51 -4.46
N LYS A 272 10.33 -4.01 -5.25
CA LYS A 272 10.45 -2.58 -5.59
C LYS A 272 11.01 -2.45 -7.01
N VAL A 273 10.56 -1.43 -7.73
CA VAL A 273 10.98 -1.13 -9.10
C VAL A 273 11.39 0.32 -9.27
N TRP A 274 12.30 0.55 -10.20
CA TRP A 274 12.71 1.87 -10.67
C TRP A 274 12.18 2.08 -12.08
N LEU A 275 11.46 3.18 -12.26
CA LEU A 275 10.76 3.51 -13.49
C LEU A 275 11.43 4.71 -14.15
N TYR A 276 11.80 4.56 -15.41
CA TYR A 276 12.40 5.62 -16.20
C TYR A 276 11.34 6.29 -17.10
N PRO A 277 11.24 7.63 -17.11
CA PRO A 277 10.22 8.33 -17.90
C PRO A 277 10.44 8.17 -19.41
N LEU A 278 9.40 7.73 -20.12
CA LEU A 278 9.47 7.49 -21.58
C LEU A 278 9.67 8.76 -22.39
N HIS A 279 9.18 9.90 -21.90
CA HIS A 279 9.29 11.18 -22.61
C HIS A 279 10.73 11.69 -22.72
N LEU A 280 11.64 11.20 -21.86
CA LEU A 280 13.08 11.45 -21.95
C LEU A 280 13.74 10.64 -23.07
N LEU A 281 13.15 9.52 -23.47
CA LEU A 281 13.59 8.72 -24.62
C LEU A 281 12.97 9.21 -25.92
N ASN A 282 11.72 9.63 -25.89
CA ASN A 282 10.99 10.13 -27.05
C ASN A 282 9.92 11.14 -26.63
N SER A 283 10.01 12.37 -27.14
CA SER A 283 9.11 13.47 -26.77
C SER A 283 7.63 13.24 -27.09
N LYS A 284 7.30 12.25 -27.94
CA LYS A 284 5.91 11.87 -28.23
C LYS A 284 5.24 11.03 -27.15
N ALA A 285 6.02 10.43 -26.25
CA ALA A 285 5.50 9.53 -25.22
C ALA A 285 4.49 10.23 -24.30
N ALA A 286 3.56 9.45 -23.75
CA ALA A 286 2.67 9.98 -22.73
C ALA A 286 3.45 10.35 -21.46
N GLN A 287 2.90 11.28 -20.69
CA GLN A 287 3.52 11.82 -19.49
C GLN A 287 2.51 11.89 -18.35
N LEU A 288 3.01 11.79 -17.12
CA LEU A 288 2.27 12.21 -15.95
C LEU A 288 2.22 13.74 -15.95
N GLN A 289 1.02 14.31 -16.15
CA GLN A 289 0.84 15.76 -16.26
C GLN A 289 0.66 16.42 -14.90
N ARG A 290 0.04 15.73 -13.94
CA ARG A 290 -0.23 16.24 -12.59
C ARG A 290 -0.06 15.15 -11.55
N GLU A 291 0.42 15.54 -10.38
CA GLU A 291 0.34 14.71 -9.18
C GLU A 291 -0.89 15.10 -8.36
N ILE A 292 -1.35 14.16 -7.52
CA ILE A 292 -2.40 14.45 -6.53
C ILE A 292 -1.71 14.90 -5.25
N THR A 293 -2.16 16.03 -4.72
CA THR A 293 -1.65 16.61 -3.48
C THR A 293 -1.84 15.66 -2.31
N THR A 294 -0.81 15.56 -1.47
CA THR A 294 -0.82 14.70 -0.29
C THR A 294 -1.94 15.03 0.69
N SER A 295 -2.40 16.29 0.72
CA SER A 295 -3.56 16.73 1.50
C SER A 295 -4.86 16.07 1.03
N LEU A 296 -5.13 16.04 -0.27
CA LEU A 296 -6.34 15.39 -0.82
C LEU A 296 -6.30 13.87 -0.64
N ILE A 297 -5.11 13.27 -0.75
CA ILE A 297 -4.91 11.83 -0.48
C ILE A 297 -5.23 11.53 0.99
N SER A 298 -4.74 12.36 1.92
CA SER A 298 -4.97 12.21 3.35
C SER A 298 -6.44 12.44 3.73
N ASP A 299 -7.11 13.40 3.08
CA ASP A 299 -8.55 13.62 3.26
C ASP A 299 -9.39 12.45 2.75
N THR A 300 -9.03 11.89 1.58
CA THR A 300 -9.65 10.66 1.06
C THR A 300 -9.47 9.52 2.05
N GLU A 301 -8.25 9.26 2.52
CA GLU A 301 -7.96 8.23 3.51
C GLU A 301 -8.83 8.39 4.77
N ARG A 302 -8.85 9.59 5.36
CA ARG A 302 -9.63 9.88 6.58
C ARG A 302 -11.12 9.59 6.39
N ILE A 303 -11.67 9.92 5.23
CA ILE A 303 -13.08 9.63 4.90
C ILE A 303 -13.31 8.12 4.85
N ILE A 304 -12.44 7.37 4.18
CA ILE A 304 -12.58 5.92 4.04
C ILE A 304 -12.38 5.21 5.39
N GLU A 305 -11.47 5.67 6.23
CA GLU A 305 -11.29 5.14 7.59
C GLU A 305 -12.52 5.41 8.47
N ALA A 306 -13.13 6.59 8.36
CA ALA A 306 -14.37 6.91 9.08
C ALA A 306 -15.55 6.02 8.65
N LEU A 307 -15.68 5.75 7.35
CA LEU A 307 -16.68 4.78 6.86
C LEU A 307 -16.38 3.36 7.38
N GLY A 308 -15.11 2.96 7.42
CA GLY A 308 -14.70 1.66 7.98
C GLY A 308 -14.93 1.54 9.49
N GLU A 309 -14.85 2.64 10.25
CA GLU A 309 -15.24 2.69 11.66
C GLU A 309 -16.74 2.47 11.85
N ALA A 310 -17.57 3.09 11.00
CA ALA A 310 -19.01 2.89 11.01
C ALA A 310 -19.38 1.43 10.66
N GLU A 311 -18.69 0.81 9.69
CA GLU A 311 -18.86 -0.61 9.35
C GLU A 311 -18.51 -1.52 10.55
N ARG A 312 -17.38 -1.28 11.21
CA ARG A 312 -16.97 -2.05 12.40
C ARG A 312 -17.96 -1.91 13.55
N THR A 313 -18.43 -0.70 13.80
CA THR A 313 -19.45 -0.43 14.82
C THR A 313 -20.74 -1.18 14.51
N CYS A 314 -21.19 -1.16 13.25
CA CYS A 314 -22.35 -1.92 12.80
C CYS A 314 -22.16 -3.43 13.01
N ASN A 315 -20.98 -3.97 12.66
CA ASN A 315 -20.65 -5.38 12.88
C ASN A 315 -20.69 -5.78 14.36
N ASP A 316 -20.25 -4.90 15.26
CA ASP A 316 -20.31 -5.15 16.70
C ASP A 316 -21.75 -5.12 17.22
N LEU A 317 -22.59 -4.23 16.70
CA LEU A 317 -24.02 -4.22 17.01
C LEU A 317 -24.71 -5.52 16.55
N PHE A 318 -24.31 -6.09 15.41
CA PHE A 318 -24.80 -7.39 14.96
C PHE A 318 -24.39 -8.56 15.87
N LYS A 319 -23.34 -8.43 16.68
CA LYS A 319 -22.97 -9.46 17.66
C LYS A 319 -23.79 -9.36 18.94
N ASN A 320 -24.46 -8.22 19.17
CA ASN A 320 -25.26 -8.01 20.36
C ASN A 320 -26.51 -8.92 20.36
N THR A 321 -26.67 -9.70 21.42
CA THR A 321 -27.77 -10.67 21.57
C THR A 321 -29.15 -9.99 21.60
N LEU A 322 -29.26 -8.79 22.18
CA LEU A 322 -30.51 -8.03 22.21
C LEU A 322 -30.88 -7.49 20.83
N ALA A 323 -29.90 -6.99 20.07
CA ALA A 323 -30.14 -6.52 18.70
C ALA A 323 -30.66 -7.63 17.78
N ASN A 324 -30.20 -8.86 18.00
CA ASN A 324 -30.65 -10.03 17.25
C ASN A 324 -31.99 -10.62 17.74
N ALA A 325 -32.43 -10.28 18.96
CA ALA A 325 -33.68 -10.77 19.51
C ALA A 325 -34.92 -10.09 18.89
N PHE A 326 -34.75 -8.89 18.32
CA PHE A 326 -35.82 -8.11 17.70
C PHE A 326 -35.62 -8.04 16.18
N SER A 327 -36.52 -8.67 15.42
CA SER A 327 -36.48 -8.71 13.94
C SER A 327 -36.36 -7.32 13.33
N ASP A 328 -37.15 -6.36 13.81
CA ASP A 328 -37.20 -5.01 13.26
C ASP A 328 -35.87 -4.27 13.42
N ILE A 329 -35.15 -4.51 14.53
CA ILE A 329 -33.82 -3.92 14.77
C ILE A 329 -32.80 -4.56 13.83
N LYS A 330 -32.81 -5.89 13.74
CA LYS A 330 -31.92 -6.65 12.85
C LYS A 330 -32.08 -6.24 11.38
N GLU A 331 -33.32 -6.12 10.89
CA GLU A 331 -33.61 -5.69 9.53
C GLU A 331 -33.11 -4.26 9.26
N ARG A 332 -33.32 -3.33 10.19
CA ARG A 332 -32.82 -1.95 10.06
C ARG A 332 -31.29 -1.88 10.05
N LEU A 333 -30.62 -2.68 10.88
CA LEU A 333 -29.15 -2.78 10.87
C LEU A 333 -28.66 -3.33 9.53
N GLN A 334 -29.33 -4.33 8.96
CA GLN A 334 -28.96 -4.89 7.65
C GLN A 334 -29.11 -3.84 6.54
N LEU A 335 -30.24 -3.14 6.50
CA LEU A 335 -30.45 -2.06 5.53
C LEU A 335 -29.39 -0.96 5.64
N PHE A 336 -28.97 -0.61 6.87
CA PHE A 336 -27.90 0.35 7.09
C PHE A 336 -26.56 -0.17 6.59
N GLN A 337 -26.18 -1.41 6.93
CA GLN A 337 -24.93 -2.04 6.47
C GLN A 337 -24.85 -2.10 4.94
N ASP A 338 -25.93 -2.51 4.28
CA ASP A 338 -26.02 -2.59 2.82
C ASP A 338 -25.89 -1.20 2.18
N SER A 339 -26.55 -0.19 2.76
CA SER A 339 -26.48 1.20 2.30
C SER A 339 -25.08 1.78 2.46
N LEU A 340 -24.42 1.54 3.59
CA LEU A 340 -23.06 1.99 3.87
C LEU A 340 -22.04 1.36 2.91
N SER A 341 -22.12 0.04 2.73
CA SER A 341 -21.27 -0.71 1.79
C SER A 341 -21.44 -0.24 0.34
N THR A 342 -22.71 -0.03 -0.07
CA THR A 342 -23.04 0.50 -1.40
C THR A 342 -22.46 1.90 -1.60
N TYR A 343 -22.65 2.79 -0.63
CA TYR A 343 -22.13 4.16 -0.69
C TYR A 343 -20.59 4.18 -0.76
N LYS A 344 -19.92 3.41 0.10
CA LYS A 344 -18.46 3.30 0.11
C LYS A 344 -17.92 2.83 -1.24
N THR A 345 -18.57 1.84 -1.85
CA THR A 345 -18.22 1.35 -3.20
C THR A 345 -18.38 2.45 -4.26
N MET A 346 -19.48 3.21 -4.23
CA MET A 346 -19.70 4.32 -5.16
C MET A 346 -18.66 5.43 -4.99
N LEU A 347 -18.31 5.78 -3.75
CA LEU A 347 -17.32 6.79 -3.43
C LEU A 347 -15.93 6.38 -3.94
N LEU A 348 -15.48 5.16 -3.61
CA LEU A 348 -14.18 4.64 -4.08
C LEU A 348 -14.13 4.54 -5.61
N GLY A 349 -15.23 4.11 -6.24
CA GLY A 349 -15.33 4.10 -7.70
C GLY A 349 -15.27 5.51 -8.31
N ALA A 350 -15.82 6.54 -7.66
CA ALA A 350 -15.68 7.92 -8.11
C ALA A 350 -14.24 8.43 -7.99
N VAL A 351 -13.56 8.12 -6.87
CA VAL A 351 -12.13 8.41 -6.68
C VAL A 351 -11.31 7.70 -7.76
N GLY A 352 -11.52 6.40 -7.99
CA GLY A 352 -10.82 5.63 -9.01
C GLY A 352 -10.95 6.21 -10.42
N ARG A 353 -12.13 6.73 -10.78
CA ARG A 353 -12.34 7.36 -12.10
C ARG A 353 -11.61 8.69 -12.27
N VAL A 354 -11.53 9.51 -11.22
CA VAL A 354 -11.00 10.88 -11.34
C VAL A 354 -9.47 10.92 -11.28
N LEU A 355 -8.83 9.99 -10.57
CA LEU A 355 -7.38 9.98 -10.39
C LEU A 355 -6.62 9.93 -11.73
N PRO A 356 -6.93 9.03 -12.69
CA PRO A 356 -6.23 8.99 -13.96
C PRO A 356 -6.48 10.22 -14.83
N ALA A 357 -7.72 10.75 -14.82
CA ALA A 357 -8.07 11.97 -15.56
C ALA A 357 -7.27 13.18 -15.06
N ILE A 358 -7.10 13.31 -13.75
CA ILE A 358 -6.26 14.37 -13.16
C ILE A 358 -4.80 14.18 -13.57
N ARG A 359 -4.27 12.97 -13.39
CA ARG A 359 -2.87 12.63 -13.71
C ARG A 359 -2.55 12.76 -15.19
N GLY A 360 -3.52 12.48 -16.06
CA GLY A 360 -3.43 12.65 -17.51
C GLY A 360 -3.60 14.11 -17.98
N GLY A 361 -4.01 15.01 -17.10
CA GLY A 361 -4.17 16.43 -17.39
C GLY A 361 -5.56 16.83 -17.90
N GLU A 362 -6.48 15.88 -18.02
CA GLU A 362 -7.87 16.06 -18.51
C GLU A 362 -8.73 16.80 -17.47
N GLU A 363 -8.51 16.52 -16.18
CA GLU A 363 -9.25 17.13 -15.08
C GLU A 363 -8.31 17.83 -14.07
N GLN A 364 -8.85 18.77 -13.31
CA GLN A 364 -8.12 19.43 -12.22
C GLN A 364 -8.36 18.69 -10.90
N GLU A 365 -7.48 18.86 -9.92
CA GLU A 365 -7.66 18.30 -8.56
C GLU A 365 -9.00 18.68 -7.91
N LYS A 366 -9.58 19.80 -8.34
CA LYS A 366 -10.92 20.23 -7.93
C LYS A 366 -11.98 19.13 -8.11
N SER A 367 -11.88 18.29 -9.14
CA SER A 367 -12.83 17.20 -9.33
C SER A 367 -12.81 16.18 -8.18
N LEU A 368 -11.62 15.88 -7.64
CA LEU A 368 -11.49 15.06 -6.43
C LEU A 368 -12.01 15.82 -5.21
N GLU A 369 -11.68 17.11 -5.07
CA GLU A 369 -12.17 17.95 -3.98
C GLU A 369 -13.71 18.00 -3.92
N ASP A 370 -14.37 18.13 -5.07
CA ASP A 370 -15.82 18.15 -5.21
C ASP A 370 -16.44 16.81 -4.74
N ILE A 371 -15.81 15.67 -5.06
CA ILE A 371 -16.22 14.34 -4.54
C ILE A 371 -16.16 14.31 -3.00
N LEU A 372 -15.07 14.80 -2.42
CA LEU A 372 -14.90 14.81 -0.95
C LEU A 372 -15.89 15.80 -0.28
N ASN A 373 -16.21 16.92 -0.93
CA ASN A 373 -17.20 17.89 -0.45
C ASN A 373 -18.64 17.34 -0.52
N MET A 374 -18.96 16.57 -1.57
CA MET A 374 -20.22 15.84 -1.64
C MET A 374 -20.35 14.84 -0.48
N HIS A 375 -19.27 14.10 -0.15
CA HIS A 375 -19.27 13.23 1.01
C HIS A 375 -19.55 13.98 2.32
N ARG A 376 -18.85 15.11 2.56
CA ARG A 376 -19.03 15.94 3.77
C ARG A 376 -20.47 16.43 3.94
N SER A 377 -21.16 16.68 2.84
CA SER A 377 -22.56 17.14 2.82
C SER A 377 -23.58 16.00 2.90
N SER A 378 -23.17 14.78 2.56
CA SER A 378 -24.04 13.58 2.50
C SER A 378 -24.53 13.12 3.88
N PRO A 379 -25.52 12.21 3.96
CA PRO A 379 -25.89 11.52 5.19
C PRO A 379 -24.80 10.60 5.76
N PHE A 380 -23.79 10.26 4.96
CA PHE A 380 -22.70 9.35 5.32
C PHE A 380 -21.47 10.08 5.89
N SER A 381 -21.58 11.37 6.22
CA SER A 381 -20.49 12.05 6.93
C SER A 381 -20.31 11.48 8.33
N ALA A 382 -19.08 11.48 8.85
CA ALA A 382 -18.76 10.91 10.16
C ALA A 382 -19.69 11.42 11.29
N ASP A 383 -19.96 12.74 11.31
CA ASP A 383 -20.82 13.37 12.32
C ASP A 383 -22.29 12.89 12.27
N LYS A 384 -22.76 12.45 11.09
CA LYS A 384 -24.13 11.96 10.91
C LYS A 384 -24.22 10.46 11.13
N LEU A 385 -23.18 9.69 10.77
CA LEU A 385 -23.12 8.25 11.03
C LEU A 385 -23.01 7.92 12.53
N ASN A 386 -22.35 8.79 13.30
CA ASN A 386 -22.17 8.61 14.74
C ASN A 386 -23.39 9.05 15.59
N LYS A 387 -24.42 9.66 14.97
CA LYS A 387 -25.67 10.06 15.63
C LYS A 387 -26.73 8.99 15.43
#